data_AF-A0A3D4QGC3-F1
#
_entry.id   AF-A0A3D4QGC3-F1
#
_cell.length_a   1.000
_cell.length_b   1.000
_cell.length_c   1.000
_cell.angle_alpha   90.00
_cell.angle_beta   90.00
_cell.angle_gamma   90.00
#
_symmetry.space_group_name_H-M   'P 1'
#
loop_
_entity.id
_entity.type
_entity.pdbx_description
1 polymer ?
#
loop_
_entity_poly.entity_id
_entity_poly.type
_entity_poly.pdbx_seq_one_letter_code
_entity_poly.pdbx_strand_id
1 'polypeptide(L)'
;YTTWGPGGVGVFLALMYIGGCSGSTSGAIKIYRHQILYKLVRAHVKRLFSPNRVITLSYNGAPVPDDVPYSILAFLAVFVATIAVFTVALSFLELDILTAYSATVTAITNVGPGLGPIIGPSGTFQPLPDAAKWILTLAMLAGRLEVLALLVMFDRDFWRY
;
A
#
# COMPACT_ATOMS: atom_id res chain seq x y z
N TYR A 1 1.76 -10.72 18.04
CA TYR A 1 3.07 -10.05 18.01
C TYR A 1 3.17 -8.84 18.92
N THR A 2 2.09 -8.34 19.53
CA THR A 2 2.14 -7.20 20.47
C THR A 2 2.97 -7.48 21.73
N THR A 3 3.13 -8.75 22.13
CA THR A 3 3.99 -9.17 23.25
C THR A 3 5.47 -9.34 22.89
N TRP A 4 5.84 -9.22 21.61
CA TRP A 4 7.22 -9.44 21.13
C TRP A 4 8.08 -8.16 21.15
N GLY A 5 7.58 -7.13 21.84
CA GLY A 5 8.20 -5.82 21.92
C GLY A 5 7.96 -4.93 20.69
N PRO A 6 8.34 -3.64 20.76
CA PRO A 6 8.09 -2.66 19.70
C PRO A 6 8.75 -3.03 18.36
N GLY A 7 9.92 -3.68 18.40
CA GLY A 7 10.62 -4.13 17.19
C GLY A 7 9.82 -5.16 16.39
N GLY A 8 9.19 -6.13 17.08
CA GLY A 8 8.33 -7.11 16.42
C GLY A 8 7.12 -6.45 15.76
N VAL A 9 6.48 -5.52 16.47
CA VAL A 9 5.36 -4.73 15.93
C VAL A 9 5.77 -3.96 14.66
N GLY A 10 6.93 -3.32 14.67
CA GLY A 10 7.45 -2.59 13.51
C GLY A 10 7.73 -3.49 12.30
N VAL A 11 8.28 -4.69 12.52
CA VAL A 11 8.50 -5.67 11.45
C VAL A 11 7.18 -6.13 10.84
N PHE A 12 6.17 -6.46 11.65
CA PHE A 12 4.86 -6.85 11.13
C PHE A 12 4.20 -5.72 10.36
N LEU A 13 4.29 -4.47 10.85
CA LEU A 13 3.79 -3.30 10.13
C LEU A 13 4.47 -3.15 8.76
N ALA A 14 5.79 -3.34 8.67
CA ALA A 14 6.50 -3.31 7.40
C ALA A 14 6.06 -4.45 6.46
N LEU A 15 5.84 -5.65 6.99
CA LEU A 15 5.35 -6.80 6.22
C LEU A 15 3.95 -6.60 5.65
N MET A 16 3.08 -5.79 6.30
CA MET A 16 1.74 -5.49 5.77
C MET A 16 1.79 -4.80 4.40
N TYR A 17 2.86 -4.06 4.10
CA TYR A 17 3.07 -3.44 2.79
C TYR A 17 3.58 -4.42 1.72
N ILE A 18 4.01 -5.62 2.10
CA ILE A 18 4.54 -6.63 1.19
C ILE A 18 3.43 -7.63 0.87
N GLY A 19 2.87 -7.51 -0.33
CA GLY A 19 1.83 -8.39 -0.84
C GLY A 19 2.36 -9.65 -1.50
N GLY A 20 1.41 -10.54 -1.81
CA GLY A 20 1.69 -11.81 -2.48
C GLY A 20 2.16 -11.68 -3.94
N CYS A 21 2.24 -12.83 -4.60
CA CYS A 21 2.57 -12.95 -6.02
C CYS A 21 1.50 -12.31 -6.93
N SER A 22 1.85 -12.09 -8.19
CA SER A 22 0.87 -11.69 -9.22
C SER A 22 -0.26 -12.74 -9.30
N GLY A 23 -1.51 -12.29 -9.43
CA GLY A 23 -2.69 -13.16 -9.41
C GLY A 23 -3.12 -13.66 -8.01
N SER A 24 -2.38 -13.31 -6.94
CA SER A 24 -2.80 -13.58 -5.57
C SER A 24 -3.93 -12.65 -5.12
N THR A 25 -4.73 -13.12 -4.17
CA THR A 25 -5.81 -12.37 -3.49
C THR A 25 -5.32 -11.32 -2.48
N SER A 26 -4.01 -11.11 -2.32
CA SER A 26 -3.47 -10.10 -1.38
C SER A 26 -3.75 -8.66 -1.87
N GLY A 27 -4.17 -7.74 -0.98
CA GLY A 27 -4.42 -6.32 -1.32
C GLY A 27 -3.21 -5.40 -1.20
N ALA A 28 -2.11 -5.89 -0.60
CA ALA A 28 -0.88 -5.13 -0.42
C ALA A 28 -0.08 -4.99 -1.73
N ILE A 29 1.00 -4.20 -1.67
CA ILE A 29 1.86 -3.94 -2.84
C ILE A 29 2.51 -5.25 -3.27
N LYS A 30 2.16 -5.72 -4.47
CA LYS A 30 2.59 -7.01 -4.99
C LYS A 30 4.11 -7.12 -5.05
N ILE A 31 4.63 -8.33 -4.77
CA ILE A 31 6.08 -8.59 -4.68
C ILE A 31 6.86 -8.21 -5.94
N TYR A 32 6.26 -8.33 -7.13
CA TYR A 32 6.92 -7.96 -8.38
C TYR A 32 7.23 -6.46 -8.45
N ARG A 33 6.34 -5.59 -7.92
CA ARG A 33 6.55 -4.13 -7.87
C ARG A 33 7.75 -3.81 -6.98
N HIS A 34 7.90 -4.50 -5.86
CA HIS A 34 9.08 -4.36 -4.97
C HIS A 34 10.38 -4.77 -5.67
N GLN A 35 10.36 -5.88 -6.43
CA GLN A 35 11.54 -6.35 -7.17
C GLN A 35 11.96 -5.37 -8.28
N ILE A 36 10.99 -4.82 -9.02
CA ILE A 36 11.27 -3.82 -10.06
C ILE A 36 11.74 -2.51 -9.44
N LEU A 37 11.11 -2.05 -8.35
CA LEU A 37 11.53 -0.86 -7.61
C LEU A 37 12.97 -0.98 -7.11
N TYR A 38 13.35 -2.14 -6.55
CA TYR A 38 14.73 -2.39 -6.15
C TYR A 38 15.71 -2.30 -7.32
N LYS A 39 15.36 -2.88 -8.48
CA LYS A 39 16.18 -2.78 -9.70
C LYS A 39 16.27 -1.34 -10.21
N LEU A 40 15.17 -0.59 -10.15
CA LEU A 40 15.11 0.83 -10.51
C LEU A 40 16.02 1.68 -9.62
N VAL A 41 15.93 1.52 -8.30
CA VAL A 41 16.80 2.23 -7.33
C VAL A 41 18.26 1.88 -7.59
N ARG A 42 18.58 0.59 -7.76
CA ARG A 42 19.96 0.15 -8.05
C ARG A 42 20.47 0.72 -9.38
N ALA A 43 19.62 0.81 -10.40
CA ALA A 43 19.97 1.42 -11.68
C ALA A 43 20.21 2.92 -11.53
N HIS A 44 19.36 3.62 -10.77
CA HIS A 44 19.50 5.04 -10.50
C HIS A 44 20.80 5.38 -9.74
N VAL A 45 21.11 4.62 -8.67
CA VAL A 45 22.37 4.75 -7.93
C VAL A 45 23.58 4.53 -8.85
N LYS A 46 23.55 3.52 -9.73
CA LYS A 46 24.64 3.29 -10.68
C LYS A 46 24.79 4.42 -11.71
N ARG A 47 23.70 5.06 -12.14
CA ARG A 47 23.74 6.23 -13.03
C ARG A 47 24.32 7.47 -12.33
N LEU A 48 24.03 7.65 -11.04
CA LEU A 48 24.64 8.73 -10.24
C LEU A 48 26.18 8.65 -10.22
N PHE A 49 26.74 7.44 -10.15
CA PHE A 49 28.20 7.24 -10.24
C PHE A 49 28.75 7.22 -11.68
N SER A 50 27.90 6.98 -12.68
CA SER A 50 28.31 6.85 -14.08
C SER A 50 27.20 7.35 -14.99
N PRO A 51 27.11 8.67 -15.24
CA PRO A 51 25.96 9.29 -15.92
C PRO A 51 25.73 8.79 -17.35
N ASN A 52 26.80 8.38 -18.05
CA ASN A 52 26.71 7.87 -19.43
C ASN A 52 26.43 6.35 -19.52
N ARG A 53 26.13 5.69 -18.39
CA ARG A 53 25.89 4.25 -18.36
C ARG A 53 24.47 3.92 -18.80
N VAL A 54 24.32 3.29 -19.96
CA VAL A 54 23.05 2.68 -20.40
C VAL A 54 22.79 1.43 -19.55
N ILE A 55 21.68 1.45 -18.80
CA ILE A 55 21.24 0.33 -17.98
C ILE A 55 19.83 -0.03 -18.42
N THR A 56 19.67 -1.22 -18.98
CA THR A 56 18.38 -1.83 -19.31
C THR A 56 17.83 -2.57 -18.10
N LEU A 57 16.60 -2.26 -17.70
CA LEU A 57 15.91 -3.01 -16.65
C LEU A 57 15.38 -4.31 -17.26
N SER A 58 15.65 -5.44 -16.62
CA SER A 58 15.08 -6.74 -17.02
C SER A 58 14.39 -7.41 -15.84
N TYR A 59 13.30 -8.13 -16.12
CA TYR A 59 12.52 -8.90 -15.17
C TYR A 59 12.14 -10.24 -15.80
N ASN A 60 12.37 -11.34 -15.08
CA ASN A 60 12.07 -12.70 -15.56
C ASN A 60 12.66 -13.03 -16.95
N GLY A 61 13.89 -12.60 -17.23
CA GLY A 61 14.57 -12.85 -18.51
C GLY A 61 14.19 -11.92 -19.66
N ALA A 62 13.16 -11.08 -19.50
CA ALA A 62 12.73 -10.10 -20.52
C ALA A 62 13.07 -8.66 -20.11
N PRO A 63 13.31 -7.75 -21.08
CA PRO A 63 13.41 -6.32 -20.78
C PRO A 63 12.07 -5.79 -20.24
N VAL A 64 12.14 -4.92 -19.24
CA VAL A 64 10.97 -4.22 -18.69
C VAL A 64 10.68 -3.02 -19.59
N PRO A 65 9.45 -2.86 -20.11
CA PRO A 65 9.05 -1.69 -20.88
C PRO A 65 9.26 -0.38 -20.10
N ASP A 66 9.59 0.70 -20.80
CA ASP A 66 9.98 1.97 -20.19
C ASP A 66 8.84 2.66 -19.41
N ASP A 67 7.58 2.32 -19.69
CA ASP A 67 6.38 2.83 -19.00
C ASP A 67 6.13 2.15 -17.64
N VAL A 68 6.58 0.90 -17.46
CA VAL A 68 6.32 0.13 -16.23
C VAL A 68 6.92 0.77 -14.98
N PRO A 69 8.17 1.27 -14.96
CA PRO A 69 8.72 1.99 -13.81
C PRO A 69 7.89 3.23 -13.42
N TYR A 70 7.44 4.01 -14.40
CA TYR A 70 6.59 5.19 -14.15
C TYR A 70 5.24 4.78 -13.56
N SER A 71 4.61 3.74 -14.11
CA SER A 71 3.35 3.19 -13.59
C SER A 71 3.48 2.71 -12.14
N ILE A 72 4.59 2.04 -11.79
CA ILE A 72 4.85 1.60 -10.41
C ILE A 72 5.05 2.79 -9.47
N LEU A 73 5.78 3.82 -9.87
CA LEU A 73 5.97 5.03 -9.05
C LEU A 73 4.65 5.78 -8.85
N ALA A 74 3.84 5.93 -9.89
CA ALA A 74 2.51 6.52 -9.80
C ALA A 74 1.60 5.71 -8.86
N PHE A 75 1.61 4.38 -8.98
CA PHE A 75 0.91 3.49 -8.06
C PHE A 75 1.33 3.71 -6.61
N LEU A 76 2.64 3.77 -6.32
CA LEU A 76 3.15 3.96 -4.96
C LEU A 76 2.75 5.33 -4.40
N ALA A 77 2.84 6.39 -5.20
CA ALA A 77 2.43 7.73 -4.80
C ALA A 77 0.93 7.78 -4.44
N VAL A 78 0.10 7.22 -5.31
CA VAL A 78 -1.36 7.10 -5.09
C VAL A 78 -1.66 6.25 -3.85
N PHE A 79 -0.96 5.14 -3.66
CA PHE A 79 -1.15 4.24 -2.52
C PHE A 79 -0.85 4.95 -1.19
N VAL A 80 0.27 5.67 -1.11
CA VAL A 80 0.64 6.47 0.07
C VAL A 80 -0.35 7.62 0.31
N ALA A 81 -0.75 8.33 -0.74
CA ALA A 81 -1.74 9.39 -0.64
C ALA A 81 -3.09 8.86 -0.14
N THR A 82 -3.50 7.68 -0.59
CA THR A 82 -4.74 7.02 -0.15
C THR A 82 -4.67 6.68 1.34
N ILE A 83 -3.55 6.11 1.81
CA ILE A 83 -3.34 5.87 3.25
C ILE A 83 -3.43 7.18 4.03
N ALA A 84 -2.80 8.26 3.55
CA ALA A 84 -2.84 9.55 4.23
C ALA A 84 -4.27 10.11 4.32
N VAL A 85 -5.03 10.09 3.23
CA VAL A 85 -6.41 10.59 3.18
C VAL A 85 -7.32 9.82 4.14
N PHE A 86 -7.28 8.49 4.11
CA PHE A 86 -8.11 7.66 4.99
C PHE A 86 -7.69 7.79 6.46
N THR A 87 -6.38 7.89 6.75
CA THR A 87 -5.88 8.11 8.11
C THR A 87 -6.40 9.44 8.67
N VAL A 88 -6.27 10.52 7.90
CA VAL A 88 -6.77 11.85 8.29
C VAL A 88 -8.29 11.84 8.49
N ALA A 89 -9.03 11.18 7.59
CA ALA A 89 -10.49 11.04 7.71
C ALA A 89 -10.89 10.31 9.01
N LEU A 90 -10.17 9.26 9.40
CA LEU A 90 -10.41 8.55 10.65
C LEU A 90 -10.00 9.38 11.87
N SER A 91 -8.95 10.18 11.79
CA SER A 91 -8.56 11.08 12.88
C SER A 91 -9.61 12.15 13.18
N PHE A 92 -10.40 12.59 12.18
CA PHE A 92 -11.55 13.47 12.42
C PHE A 92 -12.69 12.81 13.20
N LEU A 93 -12.69 11.48 13.32
CA LEU A 93 -13.64 10.73 14.16
C LEU A 93 -13.10 10.46 15.57
N GLU A 94 -12.12 11.25 16.02
CA GLU A 94 -11.49 11.17 17.33
C GLU A 94 -10.72 9.86 17.61
N LEU A 95 -10.35 9.12 16.55
CA LEU A 95 -9.43 8.00 16.68
C LEU A 95 -7.99 8.52 16.88
N ASP A 96 -7.26 7.89 17.80
CA ASP A 96 -5.84 8.17 17.97
C ASP A 96 -5.06 7.86 16.69
N ILE A 97 -3.98 8.60 16.44
CA ILE A 97 -3.24 8.52 15.17
C ILE A 97 -2.68 7.13 14.88
N LEU A 98 -2.32 6.37 15.92
CA LEU A 98 -1.78 5.02 15.76
C LEU A 98 -2.87 4.05 15.32
N THR A 99 -4.05 4.11 15.95
CA THR A 99 -5.22 3.32 15.56
C THR A 99 -5.72 3.74 14.18
N ALA A 100 -5.85 5.04 13.89
CA ALA A 100 -6.30 5.54 12.58
C ALA A 100 -5.37 5.08 11.44
N TYR A 101 -4.06 5.25 11.61
CA TYR A 101 -3.08 4.84 10.61
C TYR A 101 -3.04 3.32 10.45
N SER A 102 -2.96 2.56 11.54
CA SER A 102 -2.88 1.10 11.46
C SER A 102 -4.18 0.45 10.96
N ALA A 103 -5.34 1.03 11.28
CA ALA A 103 -6.64 0.65 10.72
C ALA A 103 -6.67 0.87 9.21
N THR A 104 -6.19 2.03 8.76
CA THR A 104 -6.12 2.35 7.34
C THR A 104 -5.19 1.41 6.59
N VAL A 105 -3.99 1.18 7.12
CA VAL A 105 -3.00 0.27 6.51
C VAL A 105 -3.57 -1.14 6.42
N THR A 106 -4.16 -1.67 7.49
CA THR A 106 -4.72 -3.04 7.47
C THR A 106 -5.92 -3.17 6.55
N ALA A 107 -6.77 -2.14 6.46
CA ALA A 107 -7.90 -2.12 5.54
C ALA A 107 -7.44 -2.11 4.08
N ILE A 108 -6.57 -1.17 3.69
CA ILE A 108 -6.07 -1.07 2.31
C ILE A 108 -5.26 -2.30 1.91
N THR A 109 -4.43 -2.83 2.81
CA THR A 109 -3.63 -4.03 2.51
C THR A 109 -4.43 -5.33 2.62
N ASN A 110 -5.66 -5.27 3.13
CA ASN A 110 -6.54 -6.40 3.40
C ASN A 110 -5.85 -7.48 4.28
N VAL A 111 -5.12 -7.04 5.31
CA VAL A 111 -4.38 -7.94 6.22
C VAL A 111 -5.29 -8.45 7.36
N GLY A 112 -6.12 -7.58 7.93
CA GLY A 112 -7.07 -7.91 9.00
C GLY A 112 -6.74 -7.20 10.32
N PRO A 113 -5.74 -7.67 11.11
CA PRO A 113 -5.37 -7.02 12.36
C PRO A 113 -4.66 -5.68 12.13
N GLY A 114 -4.97 -4.69 12.96
CA GLY A 114 -4.25 -3.42 13.06
C GLY A 114 -3.21 -3.44 14.17
N LEU A 115 -2.90 -2.26 14.71
CA LEU A 115 -1.99 -2.08 15.85
C LEU A 115 -2.72 -1.48 17.04
N GLY A 116 -2.08 -1.54 18.21
CA GLY A 116 -2.62 -0.96 19.44
C GLY A 116 -3.59 -1.90 20.19
N PRO A 117 -4.18 -1.40 21.28
CA PRO A 117 -4.99 -2.21 22.18
C PRO A 117 -6.39 -2.53 21.63
N ILE A 118 -6.94 -1.67 20.77
CA ILE A 118 -8.32 -1.78 20.28
C ILE A 118 -8.41 -2.72 19.09
N ILE A 119 -7.60 -2.48 18.04
CA ILE A 119 -7.67 -3.20 16.76
C ILE A 119 -6.47 -4.13 16.53
N GLY A 120 -5.65 -4.34 17.56
CA GLY A 120 -4.50 -5.25 17.50
C GLY A 120 -4.89 -6.70 17.26
N PRO A 121 -3.92 -7.63 17.27
CA PRO A 121 -4.15 -9.06 16.98
C PRO A 121 -5.16 -9.77 17.89
N SER A 122 -5.35 -9.26 19.10
CA SER A 122 -6.32 -9.76 20.08
C SER A 122 -7.50 -8.80 20.29
N GLY A 123 -7.60 -7.77 19.45
CA GLY A 123 -8.62 -6.74 19.49
C GLY A 123 -9.74 -6.98 18.48
N THR A 124 -10.63 -6.01 18.35
CA THR A 124 -11.76 -6.05 17.42
C THR A 124 -12.08 -4.64 16.91
N PHE A 125 -12.68 -4.56 15.71
CA PHE A 125 -13.18 -3.31 15.15
C PHE A 125 -14.58 -2.93 15.67
N GLN A 126 -15.22 -3.79 16.47
CA GLN A 126 -16.53 -3.55 17.05
C GLN A 126 -16.68 -2.22 17.82
N PRO A 127 -15.73 -1.82 18.70
CA PRO A 127 -15.83 -0.58 19.48
C PRO A 127 -15.59 0.69 18.65
N LEU A 128 -15.19 0.60 17.38
CA LEU A 128 -15.03 1.79 16.55
C LEU A 128 -16.39 2.41 16.21
N PRO A 129 -16.46 3.75 16.05
CA PRO A 129 -17.66 4.42 15.57
C PRO A 129 -18.15 3.84 14.24
N ASP A 130 -19.46 3.84 14.01
CA ASP A 130 -20.03 3.26 12.78
C ASP A 130 -19.57 4.00 11.52
N ALA A 131 -19.37 5.32 11.61
CA ALA A 131 -18.77 6.12 10.54
C ALA A 131 -17.34 5.63 10.16
N ALA A 132 -16.54 5.23 11.16
CA ALA A 132 -15.19 4.70 10.92
C ALA A 132 -15.25 3.35 10.20
N LYS A 133 -16.22 2.49 10.51
CA LYS A 133 -16.41 1.20 9.83
C LYS A 133 -16.77 1.40 8.35
N TRP A 134 -17.59 2.39 8.02
CA TRP A 134 -17.88 2.72 6.61
C TRP A 134 -16.65 3.20 5.86
N ILE A 135 -15.86 4.10 6.47
CA ILE A 135 -14.61 4.58 5.89
C ILE A 135 -13.62 3.43 5.66
N LEU A 136 -13.45 2.55 6.64
CA LEU A 136 -12.59 1.37 6.54
C LEU A 136 -13.10 0.37 5.47
N THR A 137 -14.41 0.25 5.31
CA THR A 137 -15.00 -0.59 4.24
C THR A 137 -14.62 -0.06 2.85
N LEU A 138 -14.71 1.25 2.64
CA LEU A 138 -14.27 1.89 1.41
C LEU A 138 -12.75 1.71 1.20
N ALA A 139 -11.96 1.81 2.26
CA ALA A 139 -10.52 1.57 2.21
C ALA A 139 -10.17 0.11 1.83
N MET A 140 -10.93 -0.88 2.32
CA MET A 140 -10.77 -2.30 1.93
C MET A 140 -11.09 -2.52 0.45
N LEU A 141 -12.19 -1.95 -0.03
CA LEU A 141 -12.54 -1.97 -1.46
C LEU A 141 -11.45 -1.29 -2.30
N ALA A 142 -10.91 -0.17 -1.80
CA ALA A 142 -9.79 0.54 -2.42
C ALA A 142 -8.55 -0.32 -2.60
N GLY A 143 -8.20 -1.05 -1.55
CA GLY A 143 -7.13 -2.04 -1.59
C GLY A 143 -7.39 -3.20 -2.55
N ARG A 144 -8.64 -3.69 -2.56
CA ARG A 144 -9.00 -4.92 -3.27
C ARG A 144 -9.10 -4.74 -4.78
N LEU A 145 -9.62 -3.61 -5.24
CA LEU A 145 -9.85 -3.30 -6.66
C LEU A 145 -8.60 -2.75 -7.37
N GLU A 146 -7.44 -2.71 -6.69
CA GLU A 146 -6.27 -1.89 -7.04
C GLU A 146 -6.60 -0.39 -7.09
N VAL A 147 -5.89 0.39 -6.28
CA VAL A 147 -6.16 1.83 -6.08
C VAL A 147 -6.19 2.62 -7.39
N LEU A 148 -5.36 2.25 -8.38
CA LEU A 148 -5.36 2.90 -9.69
C LEU A 148 -6.63 2.65 -10.50
N ALA A 149 -7.19 1.43 -10.47
CA ALA A 149 -8.42 1.14 -11.22
C ALA A 149 -9.59 1.96 -10.67
N LEU A 150 -9.65 2.15 -9.35
CA LEU A 150 -10.65 3.02 -8.74
C LEU A 150 -10.44 4.49 -9.09
N LEU A 151 -9.20 4.99 -9.10
CA LEU A 151 -8.95 6.36 -9.57
C LEU A 151 -9.39 6.56 -11.02
N VAL A 152 -9.14 5.57 -11.89
CA VAL A 152 -9.60 5.61 -13.28
C VAL A 152 -11.13 5.65 -13.36
N MET A 153 -11.86 4.95 -12.48
CA MET A 153 -13.32 5.04 -12.43
C MET A 153 -13.84 6.43 -12.01
N PHE A 154 -13.04 7.25 -11.32
CA PHE A 154 -13.40 8.64 -11.03
C PHE A 154 -13.02 9.62 -12.15
N ASP A 155 -12.22 9.17 -13.12
CA ASP A 155 -11.86 9.98 -14.28
C ASP A 155 -13.03 10.06 -15.28
N ARG A 156 -13.32 11.27 -15.76
CA ARG A 156 -14.45 11.50 -16.67
C ARG A 156 -14.22 10.91 -18.06
N ASP A 157 -12.98 10.79 -18.51
CA ASP A 157 -12.67 10.25 -19.82
C ASP A 157 -12.88 8.73 -19.87
N PHE A 158 -12.84 8.03 -18.72
CA PHE A 158 -13.22 6.62 -18.64
C PHE A 158 -14.68 6.37 -19.03
N TRP A 159 -15.60 7.29 -18.67
CA TRP A 159 -17.04 7.14 -18.90
C TRP A 159 -17.51 7.69 -20.25
N ARG A 160 -16.60 8.23 -21.06
CA ARG A 160 -16.93 8.83 -22.35
C ARG A 160 -17.08 7.82 -23.49
N TYR A 161 -16.83 6.54 -23.23
CA TYR A 161 -16.89 5.45 -24.20
C TYR A 161 -17.87 4.36 -23.78
#